data_AF-A0A959TY60-F1
#
_entry.id   AF-A0A959TY60-F1
#
_cell.length_a   1.000
_cell.length_b   1.000
_cell.length_c   1.000
_cell.angle_alpha   90.00
_cell.angle_beta   90.00
_cell.angle_gamma   90.00
#
_symmetry.space_group_name_H-M   'P 1'
#
loop_
_entity.id
_entity.type
_entity.pdbx_description
1 polymer ?
#
loop_
_entity_poly.entity_id
_entity_poly.type
_entity_poly.pdbx_seq_one_letter_code
_entity_poly.pdbx_strand_id
1 'polypeptide(L)'
;EQFVQLVAWGQNAHFYDGVIVCDEVWNNDLPYVIYNSILVDSLCTLTINEGCRIYMHGGSSFYVLGTLEINGTFDSLVTFQADRLENFFEEIPGQWTGISILRSSRDNVIHYASIRNAINGIMVGLQSTAVDPDDLSTLSTFADVSTQPELEIRNSYVYDCSSYGMIAVNAQVNGDNLLIYGTGESNLSLACGGYYTFRHCTLANYGSVYVSHQNPVLSMSDFIAFGPDYVYTNSLEQAYFYNSIIYGNIAEGKEVLLSNEGEGVTFNYLFNHCMIRTELDGPEFEDCLLNVGPLFADVTERNYCPDTLSQAINGGVEAGVPDDILGTPRPFAGTLPDIGCYETYVE
;
A
#
# COMPACT_ATOMS: atom_id res chain seq x y z
N GLU A 1 1.75 40.53 -34.34
CA GLU A 1 1.30 40.16 -32.98
C GLU A 1 0.55 38.85 -33.07
N GLN A 2 0.88 37.88 -32.21
CA GLN A 2 0.18 36.60 -32.13
C GLN A 2 -0.71 36.64 -30.89
N PHE A 3 -2.01 36.45 -31.09
CA PHE A 3 -2.97 36.32 -30.00
C PHE A 3 -3.24 34.83 -29.79
N VAL A 4 -2.98 34.34 -28.57
CA VAL A 4 -3.35 33.00 -28.14
C VAL A 4 -4.59 33.14 -27.24
N GLN A 5 -5.68 32.49 -27.61
CA GLN A 5 -6.91 32.49 -26.84
C GLN A 5 -6.80 31.42 -25.76
N LEU A 6 -6.62 31.85 -24.51
CA LEU A 6 -6.62 30.95 -23.35
C LEU A 6 -8.07 30.66 -22.96
N VAL A 7 -8.41 29.37 -22.94
CA VAL A 7 -9.63 28.87 -22.31
C VAL A 7 -9.19 28.28 -20.97
N ALA A 8 -9.69 28.85 -19.88
CA ALA A 8 -9.47 28.34 -18.53
C ALA A 8 -10.80 27.81 -17.98
N TRP A 9 -10.75 26.65 -17.34
CA TRP A 9 -11.84 26.10 -16.56
C TRP A 9 -11.44 26.12 -15.08
N GLY A 10 -12.37 26.47 -14.21
CA GLY A 10 -12.19 26.44 -12.76
C GLY A 10 -13.27 25.57 -12.13
N GLN A 11 -12.87 24.76 -11.16
CA GLN A 11 -13.78 24.00 -10.31
C GLN A 11 -13.65 24.54 -8.88
N ASN A 12 -14.77 24.68 -8.17
CA ASN A 12 -14.72 24.99 -6.75
C ASN A 12 -14.28 23.74 -5.95
N ALA A 13 -13.62 23.95 -4.81
CA ALA A 13 -13.10 22.89 -3.96
C ALA A 13 -13.05 23.33 -2.49
N HIS A 14 -12.95 22.36 -1.59
CA HIS A 14 -12.55 22.60 -0.20
C HIS A 14 -11.01 22.67 -0.16
N PHE A 15 -10.45 23.77 0.32
CA PHE A 15 -8.99 23.98 0.33
C PHE A 15 -8.44 23.86 1.75
N TYR A 16 -7.43 23.00 1.90
CA TYR A 16 -6.71 22.76 3.14
C TYR A 16 -5.25 23.19 2.95
N ASP A 17 -4.78 24.08 3.82
CA ASP A 17 -3.47 24.71 3.72
C ASP A 17 -2.79 24.71 5.09
N GLY A 18 -2.06 23.63 5.40
CA GLY A 18 -1.29 23.53 6.65
C GLY A 18 -2.17 23.43 7.90
N VAL A 19 -3.25 22.64 7.84
CA VAL A 19 -4.27 22.61 8.90
C VAL A 19 -4.24 21.33 9.71
N ILE A 20 -4.66 21.45 10.97
CA ILE A 20 -4.98 20.33 11.84
C ILE A 20 -6.48 20.07 11.72
N VAL A 21 -6.83 18.85 11.34
CA VAL A 21 -8.21 18.39 11.17
C VAL A 21 -8.64 17.67 12.44
N CYS A 22 -9.86 17.93 12.89
CA CYS A 22 -10.44 17.26 14.05
C CYS A 22 -11.94 17.03 13.86
N ASP A 23 -12.37 15.76 13.92
CA ASP A 23 -13.77 15.31 13.90
C ASP A 23 -14.55 15.82 12.67
N GLU A 24 -13.87 15.83 11.53
CA GLU A 24 -14.47 16.21 10.24
C GLU A 24 -15.00 15.00 9.48
N VAL A 25 -16.06 15.23 8.71
CA VAL A 25 -16.63 14.26 7.78
C VAL A 25 -16.60 14.85 6.38
N TRP A 26 -15.83 14.22 5.50
CA TRP A 26 -15.72 14.59 4.10
C TRP A 26 -16.71 13.79 3.26
N ASN A 27 -17.43 14.49 2.38
CA ASN A 27 -18.45 13.93 1.51
C ASN A 27 -18.16 14.32 0.06
N ASN A 28 -18.69 13.57 -0.90
CA ASN A 28 -18.51 13.85 -2.32
C ASN A 28 -19.40 15.01 -2.83
N ASP A 29 -19.30 16.18 -2.19
CA ASP A 29 -19.99 17.41 -2.60
C ASP A 29 -19.09 18.29 -3.49
N LEU A 30 -17.83 18.45 -3.10
CA LEU A 30 -16.76 19.11 -3.84
C LEU A 30 -15.44 18.33 -3.67
N PRO A 31 -14.48 18.49 -4.58
CA PRO A 31 -13.15 17.98 -4.33
C PRO A 31 -12.48 18.64 -3.12
N TYR A 32 -11.55 17.92 -2.52
CA TYR A 32 -10.68 18.38 -1.45
C TYR A 32 -9.30 18.62 -2.04
N VAL A 33 -8.75 19.82 -1.88
CA VAL A 33 -7.42 20.19 -2.36
C VAL A 33 -6.53 20.50 -1.17
N ILE A 34 -5.46 19.71 -1.04
CA ILE A 34 -4.49 19.78 0.03
C ILE A 34 -3.24 20.48 -0.52
N TYR A 35 -3.13 21.80 -0.29
CA TYR A 35 -2.07 22.63 -0.88
C TYR A 35 -0.75 22.55 -0.10
N ASN A 36 -0.85 22.49 1.22
CA ASN A 36 0.22 22.11 2.14
C ASN A 36 -0.24 20.87 2.92
N SER A 37 0.58 20.32 3.81
CA SER A 37 0.21 19.13 4.57
C SER A 37 -1.00 19.33 5.49
N ILE A 38 -1.71 18.26 5.80
CA ILE A 38 -2.69 18.21 6.89
C ILE A 38 -2.26 17.24 7.98
N LEU A 39 -2.82 17.41 9.17
CA LEU A 39 -2.67 16.48 10.29
C LEU A 39 -4.03 16.17 10.91
N VAL A 40 -4.44 14.91 10.95
CA VAL A 40 -5.55 14.45 11.79
C VAL A 40 -5.03 14.33 13.23
N ASP A 41 -5.56 15.13 14.15
CA ASP A 41 -5.06 15.20 15.53
C ASP A 41 -5.28 13.90 16.32
N SER A 42 -4.40 13.64 17.29
CA SER A 42 -4.32 12.42 18.12
C SER A 42 -5.59 11.93 18.80
N LEU A 43 -6.57 12.81 19.02
CA LEU A 43 -7.84 12.47 19.68
C LEU A 43 -9.05 12.62 18.76
N CYS A 44 -8.82 12.81 17.47
CA CYS A 44 -9.86 13.12 16.53
C CYS A 44 -9.96 12.08 15.41
N THR A 45 -11.14 11.99 14.82
CA THR A 45 -11.40 11.12 13.67
C THR A 45 -11.62 11.96 12.41
N LEU A 46 -11.03 11.57 11.30
CA LEU A 46 -11.40 12.07 9.98
C LEU A 46 -12.09 10.95 9.20
N THR A 47 -13.37 11.14 8.91
CA THR A 47 -14.16 10.22 8.08
C THR A 47 -14.26 10.75 6.66
N ILE A 48 -13.92 9.93 5.67
CA ILE A 48 -13.98 10.26 4.25
C ILE A 48 -14.91 9.27 3.56
N ASN A 49 -16.09 9.74 3.15
CA ASN A 49 -17.10 8.90 2.54
C ASN A 49 -16.83 8.63 1.05
N GLU A 50 -17.47 7.60 0.52
CA GLU A 50 -17.35 7.15 -0.88
C GLU A 50 -17.38 8.28 -1.92
N GLY A 51 -16.61 8.09 -3.00
CA GLY A 51 -16.55 9.01 -4.13
C GLY A 51 -15.80 10.32 -3.89
N CYS A 52 -15.33 10.58 -2.67
CA CYS A 52 -14.50 11.75 -2.40
C CYS A 52 -13.26 11.78 -3.30
N ARG A 53 -12.95 12.97 -3.82
CA ARG A 53 -11.76 13.24 -4.64
C ARG A 53 -10.82 14.16 -3.88
N ILE A 54 -9.66 13.63 -3.51
CA ILE A 54 -8.62 14.33 -2.75
C ILE A 54 -7.43 14.57 -3.68
N TYR A 55 -7.10 15.84 -3.86
CA TYR A 55 -6.04 16.33 -4.71
C TYR A 55 -4.90 16.86 -3.84
N MET A 56 -3.71 16.31 -4.04
CA MET A 56 -2.52 16.58 -3.24
C MET A 56 -1.56 17.44 -4.05
N HIS A 57 -1.17 18.59 -3.51
CA HIS A 57 -0.17 19.46 -4.14
C HIS A 57 1.25 18.90 -3.97
N GLY A 58 2.15 19.36 -4.84
CA GLY A 58 3.59 19.07 -4.79
C GLY A 58 4.20 19.26 -3.40
N GLY A 59 4.70 18.18 -2.79
CA GLY A 59 5.34 18.20 -1.47
C GLY A 59 4.39 18.19 -0.27
N SER A 60 3.07 18.17 -0.50
CA SER A 60 2.09 17.98 0.56
C SER A 60 2.11 16.56 1.12
N SER A 61 1.75 16.40 2.39
CA SER A 61 1.67 15.11 3.10
C SER A 61 0.35 15.02 3.87
N PHE A 62 -0.18 13.81 4.00
CA PHE A 62 -1.40 13.55 4.76
C PHE A 62 -1.04 12.79 6.03
N TYR A 63 -0.98 13.48 7.16
CA TYR A 63 -0.57 12.89 8.44
C TYR A 63 -1.77 12.48 9.29
N VAL A 64 -1.68 11.33 9.95
CA VAL A 64 -2.72 10.81 10.84
C VAL A 64 -2.10 10.45 12.18
N LEU A 65 -2.32 11.28 13.21
CA LEU A 65 -2.03 10.95 14.62
C LEU A 65 -3.25 10.32 15.30
N GLY A 66 -4.46 10.76 14.95
CA GLY A 66 -5.73 10.21 15.43
C GLY A 66 -6.17 9.00 14.64
N THR A 67 -7.40 9.05 14.12
CA THR A 67 -8.01 7.96 13.36
C THR A 67 -8.46 8.44 11.98
N LEU A 68 -8.13 7.68 10.94
CA LEU A 68 -8.61 7.87 9.57
C LEU A 68 -9.59 6.76 9.20
N GLU A 69 -10.79 7.13 8.78
CA GLU A 69 -11.82 6.22 8.28
C GLU A 69 -12.17 6.56 6.83
N ILE A 70 -11.69 5.77 5.87
CA ILE A 70 -12.08 5.89 4.46
C ILE A 70 -13.14 4.83 4.14
N ASN A 71 -14.34 5.29 3.81
CA ASN A 71 -15.53 4.48 3.58
C ASN A 71 -15.97 4.51 2.11
N GLY A 72 -15.08 4.06 1.22
CA GLY A 72 -15.42 3.85 -0.18
C GLY A 72 -16.32 2.64 -0.41
N THR A 73 -16.78 2.50 -1.65
CA THR A 73 -17.48 1.31 -2.15
C THR A 73 -16.90 0.88 -3.49
N PHE A 74 -17.18 -0.35 -3.92
CA PHE A 74 -16.76 -0.87 -5.23
C PHE A 74 -17.11 0.08 -6.38
N ASP A 75 -18.34 0.61 -6.39
CA ASP A 75 -18.83 1.52 -7.43
C ASP A 75 -18.32 2.96 -7.27
N SER A 76 -17.80 3.33 -6.09
CA SER A 76 -17.47 4.71 -5.74
C SER A 76 -16.26 4.79 -4.80
N LEU A 77 -15.08 4.59 -5.38
CA LEU A 77 -13.81 4.69 -4.66
C LEU A 77 -13.57 6.09 -4.07
N VAL A 78 -12.83 6.15 -2.98
CA VAL A 78 -12.20 7.39 -2.52
C VAL A 78 -10.83 7.53 -3.17
N THR A 79 -10.57 8.64 -3.85
CA THR A 79 -9.36 8.79 -4.67
C THR A 79 -8.42 9.86 -4.11
N PHE A 80 -7.16 9.47 -3.89
CA PHE A 80 -6.03 10.34 -3.59
C PHE A 80 -5.09 10.40 -4.79
N GLN A 81 -4.84 11.60 -5.31
CA GLN A 81 -3.97 11.81 -6.48
C GLN A 81 -3.37 13.21 -6.50
N ALA A 82 -2.44 13.46 -7.42
CA ALA A 82 -1.88 14.80 -7.62
C ALA A 82 -2.94 15.83 -8.08
N ASP A 83 -2.75 17.10 -7.73
CA ASP A 83 -3.60 18.20 -8.17
C ASP A 83 -3.38 18.64 -9.64
N ARG A 84 -2.39 18.04 -10.31
CA ARG A 84 -2.11 18.21 -11.74
C ARG A 84 -2.89 17.21 -12.58
N LEU A 85 -3.96 17.68 -13.22
CA LEU A 85 -4.95 16.83 -13.88
C LEU A 85 -4.75 16.71 -15.40
N GLU A 86 -3.72 17.33 -15.96
CA GLU A 86 -3.44 17.17 -17.37
C GLU A 86 -2.99 15.73 -17.65
N ASN A 87 -3.45 15.14 -18.76
CA ASN A 87 -3.17 13.73 -19.11
C ASN A 87 -1.69 13.33 -19.03
N PHE A 88 -0.78 14.27 -19.27
CA PHE A 88 0.66 14.03 -19.16
C PHE A 88 1.10 13.65 -17.73
N PHE A 89 0.41 14.13 -16.69
CA PHE A 89 0.74 13.89 -15.28
C PHE A 89 0.00 12.70 -14.66
N GLU A 90 -0.95 12.10 -15.38
CA GLU A 90 -1.84 11.08 -14.83
C GLU A 90 -1.11 9.85 -14.25
N GLU A 91 0.01 9.49 -14.89
CA GLU A 91 0.80 8.30 -14.53
C GLU A 91 2.16 8.67 -13.91
N ILE A 92 2.43 9.96 -13.69
CA ILE A 92 3.73 10.39 -13.16
C ILE A 92 3.77 10.13 -11.64
N PRO A 93 4.71 9.30 -11.16
CA PRO A 93 4.86 9.03 -9.74
C PRO A 93 5.58 10.17 -9.00
N GLY A 94 5.47 10.21 -7.67
CA GLY A 94 6.26 11.14 -6.83
C GLY A 94 5.77 12.59 -6.81
N GLN A 95 4.49 12.83 -7.11
CA GLN A 95 3.90 14.17 -7.16
C GLN A 95 3.46 14.71 -5.79
N TRP A 96 3.39 13.88 -4.75
CA TRP A 96 3.12 14.25 -3.36
C TRP A 96 3.70 13.20 -2.41
N THR A 97 3.83 13.48 -1.11
CA THR A 97 4.63 12.62 -0.22
C THR A 97 3.98 11.26 0.06
N GLY A 98 2.69 11.24 0.37
CA GLY A 98 1.95 10.04 0.78
C GLY A 98 1.03 10.24 1.97
N ILE A 99 0.34 9.16 2.36
CA ILE A 99 -0.45 9.07 3.59
C ILE A 99 0.42 8.45 4.68
N SER A 100 0.56 9.14 5.81
CA SER A 100 1.35 8.68 6.95
C SER A 100 0.44 8.36 8.13
N ILE A 101 0.25 7.08 8.41
CA ILE A 101 -0.32 6.59 9.67
C ILE A 101 0.79 6.60 10.72
N LEU A 102 0.75 7.59 11.60
CA LEU A 102 1.86 7.90 12.49
C LEU A 102 1.85 7.01 13.73
N ARG A 103 2.98 6.98 14.44
CA ARG A 103 3.12 6.31 15.74
C ARG A 103 1.95 6.64 16.67
N SER A 104 1.46 5.63 17.39
CA SER A 104 0.29 5.69 18.30
C SER A 104 -1.08 5.89 17.64
N SER A 105 -1.17 6.07 16.31
CA SER A 105 -2.45 6.11 15.61
C SER A 105 -3.07 4.71 15.56
N ARG A 106 -4.36 4.61 15.91
CA ARG A 106 -5.10 3.35 16.08
C ARG A 106 -6.44 3.40 15.34
N ASP A 107 -7.02 2.23 15.14
CA ASP A 107 -8.36 2.05 14.56
C ASP A 107 -8.51 2.64 13.14
N ASN A 108 -7.41 2.77 12.39
CA ASN A 108 -7.46 3.30 11.03
C ASN A 108 -8.02 2.27 10.06
N VAL A 109 -8.96 2.72 9.22
CA VAL A 109 -9.61 1.88 8.21
C VAL A 109 -9.51 2.56 6.85
N ILE A 110 -8.98 1.84 5.87
CA ILE A 110 -8.98 2.24 4.46
C ILE A 110 -9.76 1.21 3.65
N HIS A 111 -10.97 1.56 3.21
CA HIS A 111 -11.81 0.67 2.42
C HIS A 111 -12.17 1.31 1.08
N TYR A 112 -11.93 0.58 -0.03
CA TYR A 112 -12.21 1.04 -1.40
C TYR A 112 -11.58 2.41 -1.71
N ALA A 113 -10.26 2.48 -1.57
CA ALA A 113 -9.48 3.66 -1.92
C ALA A 113 -8.58 3.42 -3.14
N SER A 114 -8.38 4.47 -3.92
CA SER A 114 -7.36 4.55 -4.97
C SER A 114 -6.33 5.60 -4.59
N ILE A 115 -5.11 5.17 -4.26
CA ILE A 115 -4.02 6.05 -3.82
C ILE A 115 -2.91 5.99 -4.88
N ARG A 116 -2.65 7.12 -5.54
CA ARG A 116 -1.73 7.15 -6.68
C ARG A 116 -0.85 8.39 -6.77
N ASN A 117 0.19 8.28 -7.60
CA ASN A 117 1.14 9.35 -7.92
C ASN A 117 1.95 9.86 -6.72
N ALA A 118 2.06 9.09 -5.63
CA ALA A 118 2.78 9.49 -4.42
C ALA A 118 4.28 9.19 -4.53
N ILE A 119 5.08 9.72 -3.59
CA ILE A 119 6.44 9.23 -3.36
C ILE A 119 6.32 7.86 -2.69
N ASN A 120 5.67 7.83 -1.52
CA ASN A 120 5.27 6.61 -0.85
C ASN A 120 3.74 6.58 -0.81
N GLY A 121 3.09 5.51 -1.26
CA GLY A 121 1.62 5.46 -1.24
C GLY A 121 1.10 5.58 0.20
N ILE A 122 1.48 4.63 1.05
CA ILE A 122 1.12 4.58 2.46
C ILE A 122 2.38 4.32 3.30
N MET A 123 2.56 5.11 4.35
CA MET A 123 3.61 4.95 5.34
C MET A 123 2.97 4.70 6.69
N VAL A 124 3.37 3.63 7.37
CA VAL A 124 2.81 3.22 8.67
C VAL A 124 3.94 3.13 9.68
N GLY A 125 3.82 3.85 10.80
CA GLY A 125 4.83 3.80 11.87
C GLY A 125 5.92 4.86 11.75
N LEU A 126 5.74 5.86 10.89
CA LEU A 126 6.61 7.04 10.88
C LEU A 126 6.27 8.00 12.02
N GLN A 127 7.27 8.78 12.43
CA GLN A 127 7.11 9.81 13.46
C GLN A 127 6.51 11.09 12.87
N SER A 128 5.73 11.82 13.68
CA SER A 128 4.97 13.01 13.27
C SER A 128 5.81 14.28 13.18
N THR A 129 6.92 14.33 13.91
CA THR A 129 7.84 15.46 13.91
C THR A 129 8.99 15.17 12.97
N ALA A 130 9.42 16.18 12.21
CA ALA A 130 10.72 16.14 11.55
C ALA A 130 11.75 15.73 12.61
N VAL A 131 12.34 14.55 12.44
CA VAL A 131 13.51 14.15 13.23
C VAL A 131 14.53 15.22 12.93
N ASP A 132 14.92 16.00 13.94
CA ASP A 132 16.12 16.81 13.82
C ASP A 132 17.23 15.81 13.47
N PRO A 133 17.88 15.92 12.30
CA PRO A 133 18.89 14.94 11.89
C PRO A 133 20.04 14.85 12.89
N ASP A 134 20.18 15.85 13.79
CA ASP A 134 21.13 15.85 14.90
C ASP A 134 20.53 15.28 16.22
N ASP A 135 19.21 15.11 16.33
CA ASP A 135 18.50 14.50 17.49
C ASP A 135 18.11 13.04 17.23
N LEU A 136 19.09 12.17 17.42
CA LEU A 136 18.92 10.72 17.30
C LEU A 136 18.18 10.09 18.49
N SER A 137 17.82 10.86 19.53
CA SER A 137 17.16 10.31 20.73
C SER A 137 15.78 9.73 20.43
N THR A 138 15.12 10.27 19.40
CA THR A 138 13.79 9.87 18.96
C THR A 138 13.80 8.62 18.09
N LEU A 139 14.95 8.19 17.55
CA LEU A 139 15.04 7.02 16.66
C LEU A 139 14.62 5.71 17.34
N SER A 140 14.84 5.61 18.66
CA SER A 140 14.40 4.45 19.45
C SER A 140 12.87 4.24 19.42
N THR A 141 12.09 5.29 19.14
CA THR A 141 10.63 5.17 19.08
C THR A 141 10.15 4.35 17.89
N PHE A 142 10.94 4.19 16.82
CA PHE A 142 10.60 3.26 15.74
C PHE A 142 10.53 1.81 16.23
N ALA A 143 11.28 1.46 17.28
CA ALA A 143 11.27 0.12 17.88
C ALA A 143 10.36 0.00 19.12
N ASP A 144 9.68 1.06 19.56
CA ASP A 144 8.84 0.99 20.76
C ASP A 144 7.52 0.25 20.49
N VAL A 145 7.39 -1.04 20.81
CA VAL A 145 6.14 -1.78 20.56
C VAL A 145 4.89 -1.17 21.22
N SER A 146 5.02 -0.32 22.25
CA SER A 146 3.87 0.31 22.91
C SER A 146 3.19 1.41 22.07
N THR A 147 3.92 2.00 21.13
CA THR A 147 3.43 3.07 20.23
C THR A 147 3.30 2.60 18.78
N GLN A 148 3.33 1.28 18.56
CA GLN A 148 3.03 0.63 17.27
C GLN A 148 1.69 1.14 16.71
N PRO A 149 1.56 1.56 15.46
CA PRO A 149 0.26 1.94 14.90
C PRO A 149 -0.50 0.75 14.31
N GLU A 150 -1.80 0.94 14.09
CA GLU A 150 -2.71 -0.03 13.48
C GLU A 150 -3.34 0.49 12.19
N LEU A 151 -3.41 -0.37 11.17
CA LEU A 151 -4.11 -0.12 9.91
C LEU A 151 -4.84 -1.37 9.43
N GLU A 152 -6.16 -1.25 9.25
CA GLU A 152 -6.93 -2.15 8.40
C GLU A 152 -7.07 -1.51 7.01
N ILE A 153 -6.66 -2.21 5.97
CA ILE A 153 -6.86 -1.76 4.59
C ILE A 153 -7.47 -2.89 3.76
N ARG A 154 -8.53 -2.58 3.03
CA ARG A 154 -9.24 -3.56 2.21
C ARG A 154 -9.76 -3.02 0.90
N ASN A 155 -9.82 -3.90 -0.10
CA ASN A 155 -10.37 -3.62 -1.43
C ASN A 155 -9.80 -2.35 -2.08
N SER A 156 -8.49 -2.13 -1.97
CA SER A 156 -7.87 -0.84 -2.29
C SER A 156 -6.69 -0.97 -3.23
N TYR A 157 -6.44 0.11 -3.96
CA TYR A 157 -5.43 0.21 -5.00
C TYR A 157 -4.35 1.21 -4.58
N VAL A 158 -3.08 0.81 -4.68
CA VAL A 158 -1.94 1.70 -4.42
C VAL A 158 -0.94 1.59 -5.56
N TYR A 159 -0.74 2.65 -6.34
CA TYR A 159 0.03 2.53 -7.57
C TYR A 159 0.69 3.81 -8.05
N ASP A 160 1.58 3.69 -9.03
CA ASP A 160 2.40 4.80 -9.56
C ASP A 160 3.09 5.57 -8.42
N CYS A 161 3.81 4.85 -7.56
CA CYS A 161 4.58 5.45 -6.46
C CYS A 161 6.07 5.51 -6.82
N SER A 162 6.75 6.63 -6.58
CA SER A 162 8.16 6.77 -7.00
C SER A 162 9.12 6.02 -6.10
N SER A 163 8.67 5.67 -4.89
CA SER A 163 9.39 4.84 -3.92
C SER A 163 8.49 3.65 -3.54
N TYR A 164 8.01 3.56 -2.30
CA TYR A 164 7.24 2.39 -1.83
C TYR A 164 5.75 2.52 -2.16
N GLY A 165 5.10 1.38 -2.47
CA GLY A 165 3.63 1.33 -2.46
C GLY A 165 3.12 1.47 -1.02
N MET A 166 3.57 0.57 -0.15
CA MET A 166 3.38 0.66 1.29
C MET A 166 4.69 0.35 2.01
N ILE A 167 5.03 1.17 3.01
CA ILE A 167 6.09 0.87 3.97
C ILE A 167 5.51 0.89 5.39
N ALA A 168 5.74 -0.17 6.14
CA ALA A 168 5.29 -0.31 7.51
C ALA A 168 6.49 -0.58 8.41
N VAL A 169 6.66 0.23 9.46
CA VAL A 169 7.79 0.16 10.39
C VAL A 169 7.24 -0.17 11.77
N ASN A 170 7.53 -1.39 12.27
CA ASN A 170 7.03 -1.88 13.56
C ASN A 170 5.55 -1.54 13.75
N ALA A 171 4.70 -2.06 12.86
CA ALA A 171 3.28 -1.75 12.76
C ALA A 171 2.41 -3.01 12.88
N GLN A 172 1.10 -2.80 13.07
CA GLN A 172 0.09 -3.83 12.85
C GLN A 172 -0.71 -3.50 11.59
N VAL A 173 -0.66 -4.38 10.58
CA VAL A 173 -1.42 -4.17 9.33
C VAL A 173 -2.18 -5.43 8.96
N ASN A 174 -3.49 -5.27 8.74
CA ASN A 174 -4.34 -6.28 8.13
C ASN A 174 -4.76 -5.79 6.74
N GLY A 175 -4.33 -6.49 5.69
CA GLY A 175 -4.52 -6.09 4.30
C GLY A 175 -5.27 -7.13 3.48
N ASP A 176 -6.49 -6.82 3.04
CA ASP A 176 -7.31 -7.75 2.26
C ASP A 176 -7.61 -7.20 0.86
N ASN A 177 -7.52 -8.01 -0.19
CA ASN A 177 -7.85 -7.59 -1.56
C ASN A 177 -7.12 -6.30 -1.99
N LEU A 178 -5.81 -6.26 -1.80
CA LEU A 178 -4.99 -5.12 -2.24
C LEU A 178 -4.41 -5.36 -3.62
N LEU A 179 -4.41 -4.33 -4.45
CA LEU A 179 -3.62 -4.29 -5.67
C LEU A 179 -2.56 -3.20 -5.54
N ILE A 180 -1.29 -3.60 -5.44
CA ILE A 180 -0.16 -2.67 -5.38
C ILE A 180 0.77 -2.92 -6.56
N TYR A 181 1.00 -1.89 -7.38
CA TYR A 181 1.83 -2.01 -8.59
C TYR A 181 2.51 -0.70 -9.01
N GLY A 182 3.49 -0.79 -9.91
CA GLY A 182 4.14 0.38 -10.49
C GLY A 182 4.89 1.23 -9.46
N THR A 183 5.76 0.60 -8.67
CA THR A 183 6.54 1.27 -7.61
C THR A 183 8.02 1.36 -7.98
N GLY A 184 8.71 2.43 -7.57
CA GLY A 184 10.16 2.58 -7.82
C GLY A 184 11.04 1.75 -6.87
N GLU A 185 10.57 1.55 -5.64
CA GLU A 185 11.14 0.62 -4.66
C GLU A 185 10.19 -0.60 -4.52
N SER A 186 10.13 -1.22 -3.34
CA SER A 186 9.20 -2.33 -3.08
C SER A 186 7.72 -1.91 -3.17
N ASN A 187 6.86 -2.82 -3.63
CA ASN A 187 5.41 -2.64 -3.46
C ASN A 187 5.04 -2.63 -1.98
N LEU A 188 5.64 -3.53 -1.22
CA LEU A 188 5.45 -3.65 0.22
C LEU A 188 6.80 -3.82 0.93
N SER A 189 7.06 -2.98 1.92
CA SER A 189 8.23 -3.05 2.78
C SER A 189 7.79 -3.11 4.25
N LEU A 190 8.16 -4.18 4.95
CA LEU A 190 7.85 -4.40 6.36
C LEU A 190 9.16 -4.36 7.15
N ALA A 191 9.42 -3.26 7.85
CA ALA A 191 10.69 -3.02 8.53
C ALA A 191 10.54 -3.02 10.05
N CYS A 192 11.64 -3.33 10.75
CA CYS A 192 11.70 -3.33 12.21
C CYS A 192 10.60 -4.19 12.88
N GLY A 193 10.33 -5.37 12.31
CA GLY A 193 9.35 -6.31 12.86
C GLY A 193 7.91 -5.81 12.78
N GLY A 194 7.04 -6.37 13.62
CA GLY A 194 5.61 -6.05 13.65
C GLY A 194 4.69 -7.26 13.49
N TYR A 195 3.43 -6.99 13.16
CA TYR A 195 2.37 -7.99 13.04
C TYR A 195 1.53 -7.74 11.78
N TYR A 196 1.65 -8.64 10.80
CA TYR A 196 1.10 -8.43 9.47
C TYR A 196 0.31 -9.64 8.98
N THR A 197 -0.84 -9.36 8.39
CA THR A 197 -1.64 -10.36 7.66
C THR A 197 -2.08 -9.75 6.33
N PHE A 198 -1.83 -10.46 5.25
CA PHE A 198 -2.29 -10.10 3.91
C PHE A 198 -3.05 -11.27 3.28
N ARG A 199 -4.25 -11.02 2.77
CA ARG A 199 -5.11 -12.05 2.17
C ARG A 199 -5.59 -11.58 0.81
N HIS A 200 -5.49 -12.44 -0.20
CA HIS A 200 -5.92 -12.11 -1.56
C HIS A 200 -5.27 -10.81 -2.08
N CYS A 201 -3.98 -10.60 -1.83
CA CYS A 201 -3.28 -9.42 -2.32
C CYS A 201 -2.52 -9.74 -3.61
N THR A 202 -2.51 -8.80 -4.54
CA THR A 202 -1.66 -8.84 -5.74
C THR A 202 -0.63 -7.71 -5.63
N LEU A 203 0.62 -8.10 -5.37
CA LEU A 203 1.79 -7.23 -5.39
C LEU A 203 2.55 -7.52 -6.69
N ALA A 204 2.48 -6.59 -7.64
CA ALA A 204 2.94 -6.83 -9.00
C ALA A 204 3.82 -5.67 -9.50
N ASN A 205 5.09 -5.91 -9.81
CA ASN A 205 5.96 -4.85 -10.35
C ASN A 205 6.71 -5.26 -11.63
N TYR A 206 6.49 -4.47 -12.68
CA TYR A 206 7.08 -4.68 -13.99
C TYR A 206 7.81 -3.43 -14.51
N GLY A 207 7.91 -2.40 -13.67
CA GLY A 207 8.37 -1.07 -14.05
C GLY A 207 7.37 -0.32 -14.92
N SER A 208 7.72 0.91 -15.27
CA SER A 208 6.99 1.75 -16.22
C SER A 208 7.99 2.62 -16.99
N VAL A 209 7.48 3.54 -17.81
CA VAL A 209 8.33 4.56 -18.46
C VAL A 209 8.94 5.55 -17.47
N TYR A 210 8.42 5.63 -16.23
CA TYR A 210 8.84 6.57 -15.20
C TYR A 210 9.65 5.93 -14.06
N VAL A 211 9.37 4.67 -13.73
CA VAL A 211 10.05 3.93 -12.65
C VAL A 211 10.62 2.62 -13.17
N SER A 212 11.88 2.34 -12.84
CA SER A 212 12.51 1.07 -13.13
C SER A 212 12.28 0.09 -11.99
N HIS A 213 11.83 -1.13 -12.28
CA HIS A 213 11.77 -2.20 -11.28
C HIS A 213 13.16 -2.80 -11.07
N GLN A 214 13.82 -2.43 -9.97
CA GLN A 214 15.15 -2.91 -9.59
C GLN A 214 15.22 -3.44 -8.16
N ASN A 215 14.17 -3.26 -7.37
CA ASN A 215 14.10 -3.64 -5.97
C ASN A 215 13.02 -4.71 -5.74
N PRO A 216 13.23 -5.71 -4.88
CA PRO A 216 12.25 -6.76 -4.61
C PRO A 216 10.83 -6.23 -4.36
N VAL A 217 9.81 -6.85 -4.95
CA VAL A 217 8.38 -6.54 -4.72
C VAL A 217 8.04 -6.50 -3.23
N LEU A 218 8.54 -7.47 -2.45
CA LEU A 218 8.36 -7.57 -1.01
C LEU A 218 9.72 -7.56 -0.30
N SER A 219 9.88 -6.66 0.67
CA SER A 219 11.00 -6.67 1.61
C SER A 219 10.49 -6.80 3.05
N MET A 220 11.14 -7.65 3.86
CA MET A 220 10.83 -7.84 5.27
C MET A 220 12.10 -7.85 6.11
N SER A 221 12.12 -7.07 7.20
CA SER A 221 13.22 -7.05 8.17
C SER A 221 12.76 -6.96 9.62
N ASP A 222 13.54 -7.57 10.52
CA ASP A 222 13.38 -7.38 11.98
C ASP A 222 14.11 -6.14 12.47
N PHE A 223 14.73 -5.36 11.58
CA PHE A 223 15.51 -4.18 11.96
C PHE A 223 15.24 -2.98 11.06
N ILE A 224 15.63 -1.81 11.56
CA ILE A 224 15.80 -0.58 10.79
C ILE A 224 17.14 0.05 11.17
N ALA A 225 17.86 0.55 10.17
CA ALA A 225 19.20 1.10 10.33
C ALA A 225 19.27 2.57 9.90
N PHE A 226 19.79 3.41 10.78
CA PHE A 226 20.07 4.84 10.54
C PHE A 226 21.58 5.06 10.50
N GLY A 227 22.23 4.54 9.47
CA GLY A 227 23.69 4.46 9.38
C GLY A 227 24.26 3.24 10.13
N PRO A 228 25.60 3.10 10.20
CA PRO A 228 26.25 1.89 10.69
C PRO A 228 26.11 1.67 12.21
N ASP A 229 25.89 2.73 12.98
CA ASP A 229 25.94 2.69 14.45
C ASP A 229 24.55 2.65 15.11
N TYR A 230 23.47 2.89 14.35
CA TYR A 230 22.11 3.00 14.87
C TYR A 230 21.20 1.97 14.20
N VAL A 231 21.26 0.74 14.71
CA VAL A 231 20.40 -0.36 14.28
C VAL A 231 19.43 -0.66 15.42
N TYR A 232 18.14 -0.61 15.12
CA TYR A 232 17.09 -0.99 16.06
C TYR A 232 16.41 -2.25 15.56
N THR A 233 16.28 -3.25 16.44
CA THR A 233 15.64 -4.53 16.12
C THR A 233 14.36 -4.73 16.90
N ASN A 234 13.44 -5.51 16.33
CA ASN A 234 12.19 -5.94 16.93
C ASN A 234 11.74 -7.24 16.30
N SER A 235 11.05 -8.08 17.08
CA SER A 235 10.44 -9.29 16.56
C SER A 235 9.48 -9.00 15.40
N LEU A 236 9.66 -9.72 14.30
CA LEU A 236 8.59 -9.96 13.35
C LEU A 236 7.74 -11.09 13.94
N GLU A 237 6.74 -10.70 14.72
CA GLU A 237 5.86 -11.63 15.45
C GLU A 237 5.02 -12.44 14.46
N GLN A 238 4.60 -11.81 13.36
CA GLN A 238 3.83 -12.41 12.29
C GLN A 238 3.97 -11.63 10.98
N ALA A 239 4.21 -12.33 9.88
CA ALA A 239 4.01 -11.82 8.51
C ALA A 239 3.41 -12.91 7.64
N TYR A 240 2.08 -12.99 7.63
CA TYR A 240 1.35 -14.07 6.96
C TYR A 240 0.67 -13.58 5.69
N PHE A 241 0.88 -14.32 4.61
CA PHE A 241 0.30 -14.07 3.30
C PHE A 241 -0.51 -15.29 2.89
N TYR A 242 -1.80 -15.09 2.60
CA TYR A 242 -2.70 -16.13 2.12
C TYR A 242 -3.22 -15.75 0.73
N ASN A 243 -3.29 -16.72 -0.17
CA ASN A 243 -3.86 -16.55 -1.52
C ASN A 243 -3.32 -15.30 -2.23
N SER A 244 -2.03 -14.99 -2.11
CA SER A 244 -1.48 -13.73 -2.60
C SER A 244 -0.50 -13.95 -3.76
N ILE A 245 -0.48 -13.02 -4.71
CA ILE A 245 0.48 -12.98 -5.81
C ILE A 245 1.56 -11.96 -5.46
N ILE A 246 2.82 -12.39 -5.49
CA ILE A 246 4.00 -11.56 -5.23
C ILE A 246 4.96 -11.78 -6.40
N TYR A 247 4.88 -10.92 -7.41
CA TYR A 247 5.51 -11.20 -8.69
C TYR A 247 6.04 -9.95 -9.38
N GLY A 248 7.15 -10.11 -10.08
CA GLY A 248 7.73 -9.05 -10.88
C GLY A 248 8.72 -9.55 -11.92
N ASN A 249 9.41 -8.61 -12.56
CA ASN A 249 10.34 -8.87 -13.65
C ASN A 249 11.82 -8.57 -13.35
N ILE A 250 12.26 -8.48 -12.08
CA ILE A 250 13.69 -8.30 -11.77
C ILE A 250 14.50 -9.46 -12.36
N ALA A 251 15.62 -9.12 -13.01
CA ALA A 251 16.47 -10.07 -13.72
C ALA A 251 17.00 -11.18 -12.81
N GLU A 252 17.34 -10.84 -11.57
CA GLU A 252 17.86 -11.76 -10.56
C GLU A 252 16.79 -12.72 -10.00
N GLY A 253 15.50 -12.45 -10.23
CA GLY A 253 14.40 -13.30 -9.77
C GLY A 253 14.10 -13.27 -8.26
N LYS A 254 14.73 -12.34 -7.52
CA LYS A 254 14.54 -12.15 -6.08
C LYS A 254 13.45 -11.11 -5.80
N GLU A 255 12.18 -11.48 -5.99
CA GLU A 255 11.07 -10.55 -5.69
C GLU A 255 10.72 -10.51 -4.20
N VAL A 256 11.30 -11.40 -3.38
CA VAL A 256 11.19 -11.40 -1.93
C VAL A 256 12.57 -11.27 -1.31
N LEU A 257 12.76 -10.27 -0.45
CA LEU A 257 13.95 -10.08 0.36
C LEU A 257 13.61 -10.22 1.84
N LEU A 258 14.32 -11.12 2.51
CA LEU A 258 14.29 -11.28 3.96
C LEU A 258 15.61 -10.78 4.52
N SER A 259 15.58 -9.98 5.59
CA SER A 259 16.78 -9.45 6.23
C SER A 259 16.59 -9.42 7.73
N ASN A 260 17.19 -10.38 8.43
CA ASN A 260 17.11 -10.50 9.88
C ASN A 260 18.49 -10.33 10.53
N GLU A 261 18.56 -9.47 11.55
CA GLU A 261 19.80 -9.08 12.24
C GLU A 261 19.78 -9.47 13.74
N GLY A 262 18.84 -10.31 14.15
CA GLY A 262 18.55 -10.56 15.56
C GLY A 262 19.21 -11.77 16.23
N GLU A 263 20.02 -11.54 17.26
CA GLU A 263 20.11 -12.49 18.38
C GLU A 263 18.89 -12.30 19.30
N GLY A 264 18.05 -13.34 19.46
CA GLY A 264 16.98 -13.37 20.47
C GLY A 264 15.66 -12.69 20.11
N VAL A 265 15.45 -12.26 18.86
CA VAL A 265 14.14 -11.83 18.32
C VAL A 265 13.59 -12.87 17.35
N THR A 266 12.27 -12.92 17.18
CA THR A 266 11.62 -13.87 16.26
C THR A 266 11.49 -13.28 14.86
N PHE A 267 11.54 -14.14 13.85
CA PHE A 267 11.32 -13.78 12.46
C PHE A 267 10.28 -14.72 11.83
N ASN A 268 9.01 -14.54 12.21
CA ASN A 268 7.93 -15.46 11.84
C ASN A 268 7.21 -14.96 10.58
N TYR A 269 7.33 -15.69 9.48
CA TYR A 269 6.60 -15.44 8.25
C TYR A 269 5.99 -16.73 7.70
N LEU A 270 4.93 -16.60 6.91
CA LEU A 270 4.25 -17.70 6.25
C LEU A 270 3.66 -17.21 4.93
N PHE A 271 3.84 -17.99 3.88
CA PHE A 271 3.13 -17.89 2.63
C PHE A 271 2.31 -19.16 2.47
N ASN A 272 0.99 -19.03 2.33
CA ASN A 272 0.07 -20.15 2.20
C ASN A 272 -0.82 -19.95 0.95
N HIS A 273 -0.76 -20.90 0.02
CA HIS A 273 -1.43 -20.81 -1.30
C HIS A 273 -1.07 -19.52 -2.06
N CYS A 274 0.20 -19.12 -2.05
CA CYS A 274 0.67 -17.92 -2.74
C CYS A 274 1.37 -18.25 -4.05
N MET A 275 1.37 -17.30 -4.99
CA MET A 275 2.19 -17.37 -6.20
C MET A 275 3.33 -16.37 -6.11
N ILE A 276 4.57 -16.86 -6.08
CA ILE A 276 5.72 -16.04 -5.68
C ILE A 276 6.90 -16.28 -6.61
N ARG A 277 7.53 -15.20 -7.09
CA ARG A 277 8.83 -15.30 -7.75
C ARG A 277 9.95 -15.11 -6.72
N THR A 278 10.67 -16.18 -6.39
CA THR A 278 11.68 -16.15 -5.32
C THR A 278 12.69 -17.27 -5.46
N GLU A 279 13.87 -17.07 -4.88
CA GLU A 279 14.87 -18.13 -4.68
C GLU A 279 14.72 -18.84 -3.32
N LEU A 280 13.84 -18.33 -2.45
CA LEU A 280 13.57 -18.89 -1.14
C LEU A 280 12.67 -20.14 -1.26
N ASP A 281 12.94 -21.12 -0.40
CA ASP A 281 12.09 -22.29 -0.17
C ASP A 281 12.11 -22.66 1.31
N GLY A 282 11.17 -23.50 1.74
CA GLY A 282 11.07 -23.90 3.14
C GLY A 282 9.66 -24.27 3.58
N PRO A 283 9.51 -24.74 4.84
CA PRO A 283 8.20 -25.01 5.42
C PRO A 283 7.31 -23.76 5.52
N GLU A 284 7.88 -22.55 5.44
CA GLU A 284 7.16 -21.28 5.42
C GLU A 284 6.42 -21.03 4.10
N PHE A 285 6.56 -21.89 3.09
CA PHE A 285 5.87 -21.80 1.80
C PHE A 285 4.91 -22.99 1.62
N GLU A 286 3.74 -22.90 2.24
CA GLU A 286 2.71 -23.94 2.22
C GLU A 286 1.88 -23.85 0.94
N ASP A 287 1.86 -24.94 0.15
CA ASP A 287 1.08 -25.06 -1.09
C ASP A 287 1.26 -23.87 -2.07
N CYS A 288 2.46 -23.30 -2.11
CA CYS A 288 2.79 -22.15 -2.94
C CYS A 288 3.24 -22.54 -4.36
N LEU A 289 2.85 -21.72 -5.34
CA LEU A 289 3.30 -21.79 -6.73
C LEU A 289 4.56 -20.91 -6.90
N LEU A 290 5.74 -21.49 -6.66
CA LEU A 290 7.01 -20.77 -6.75
C LEU A 290 7.53 -20.71 -8.19
N ASN A 291 7.92 -19.51 -8.63
CA ASN A 291 8.48 -19.21 -9.96
C ASN A 291 7.60 -19.64 -11.14
N VAL A 292 6.30 -19.80 -10.89
CA VAL A 292 5.26 -19.97 -11.90
C VAL A 292 4.67 -18.59 -12.20
N GLY A 293 4.68 -18.19 -13.47
CA GLY A 293 4.15 -16.88 -13.85
C GLY A 293 2.64 -16.77 -13.59
N PRO A 294 2.14 -15.62 -13.07
CA PRO A 294 0.73 -15.41 -12.81
C PRO A 294 -0.13 -15.24 -14.05
N LEU A 295 0.50 -15.08 -15.22
CA LEU A 295 -0.18 -14.91 -16.52
C LEU A 295 -1.31 -13.87 -16.42
N PHE A 296 -0.95 -12.65 -16.03
CA PHE A 296 -1.90 -11.53 -16.00
C PHE A 296 -2.42 -11.23 -17.41
N ALA A 297 -3.69 -10.84 -17.49
CA ALA A 297 -4.40 -10.58 -18.75
C ALA A 297 -3.67 -9.55 -19.63
N ASP A 298 -3.25 -8.41 -19.06
CA ASP A 298 -2.41 -7.45 -19.75
C ASP A 298 -1.71 -6.50 -18.76
N VAL A 299 -0.43 -6.76 -18.47
CA VAL A 299 0.38 -5.91 -17.60
C VAL A 299 0.59 -4.50 -18.20
N THR A 300 0.65 -4.37 -19.52
CA THR A 300 0.89 -3.08 -20.19
C THR A 300 -0.30 -2.14 -20.08
N GLU A 301 -1.51 -2.71 -20.04
CA GLU A 301 -2.77 -1.99 -19.78
C GLU A 301 -3.15 -1.99 -18.29
N ARG A 302 -2.21 -2.35 -17.39
CA ARG A 302 -2.41 -2.39 -15.92
C ARG A 302 -3.52 -3.35 -15.49
N ASN A 303 -3.82 -4.36 -16.30
CA ASN A 303 -4.79 -5.40 -16.02
C ASN A 303 -4.11 -6.62 -15.39
N TYR A 304 -4.11 -6.64 -14.06
CA TYR A 304 -3.54 -7.69 -13.22
C TYR A 304 -4.54 -8.80 -12.86
N CYS A 305 -5.68 -8.90 -13.56
CA CYS A 305 -6.54 -10.08 -13.47
C CYS A 305 -5.78 -11.28 -14.06
N PRO A 306 -5.81 -12.47 -13.42
CA PRO A 306 -5.31 -13.70 -14.04
C PRO A 306 -5.99 -13.96 -15.38
N ASP A 307 -5.23 -14.40 -16.38
CA ASP A 307 -5.78 -14.89 -17.65
C ASP A 307 -6.32 -16.32 -17.50
N THR A 308 -7.04 -16.80 -18.51
CA THR A 308 -7.70 -18.12 -18.49
C THR A 308 -6.74 -19.32 -18.41
N LEU A 309 -5.44 -19.12 -18.61
CA LEU A 309 -4.41 -20.15 -18.53
C LEU A 309 -3.64 -20.11 -17.19
N SER A 310 -3.89 -19.09 -16.38
CA SER A 310 -3.22 -18.90 -15.10
C SER A 310 -3.54 -20.03 -14.12
N GLN A 311 -2.51 -20.49 -13.42
CA GLN A 311 -2.65 -21.41 -12.29
C GLN A 311 -3.10 -20.70 -11.01
N ALA A 312 -3.22 -19.37 -11.03
CA ALA A 312 -3.84 -18.64 -9.93
C ALA A 312 -5.35 -18.95 -9.84
N ILE A 313 -5.98 -19.30 -10.96
CA ILE A 313 -7.41 -19.60 -11.02
C ILE A 313 -7.71 -20.88 -10.22
N ASN A 314 -8.64 -20.78 -9.26
CA ASN A 314 -9.02 -21.83 -8.33
C ASN A 314 -7.84 -22.46 -7.57
N GLY A 315 -6.74 -21.72 -7.42
CA GLY A 315 -5.50 -22.18 -6.78
C GLY A 315 -5.42 -21.88 -5.28
N GLY A 316 -6.39 -21.13 -4.73
CA GLY A 316 -6.39 -20.66 -3.35
C GLY A 316 -7.14 -21.58 -2.37
N VAL A 317 -7.26 -21.09 -1.14
CA VAL A 317 -7.96 -21.72 -0.03
C VAL A 317 -8.92 -20.73 0.66
N GLU A 318 -9.93 -21.20 1.38
CA GLU A 318 -10.81 -20.31 2.17
C GLU A 318 -10.00 -19.51 3.21
N ALA A 319 -9.98 -18.19 3.10
CA ALA A 319 -9.19 -17.29 3.95
C ALA A 319 -10.04 -16.19 4.64
N GLY A 320 -11.37 -16.31 4.64
CA GLY A 320 -12.27 -15.38 5.32
C GLY A 320 -12.40 -14.01 4.64
N VAL A 321 -12.17 -13.96 3.33
CA VAL A 321 -12.39 -12.78 2.47
C VAL A 321 -13.41 -13.20 1.40
N PRO A 322 -14.71 -12.89 1.59
CA PRO A 322 -15.80 -13.52 0.85
C PRO A 322 -16.05 -12.96 -0.54
N ASP A 323 -15.47 -11.80 -0.87
CA ASP A 323 -15.61 -11.16 -2.18
C ASP A 323 -14.22 -10.73 -2.66
N ASP A 324 -14.03 -10.58 -3.97
CA ASP A 324 -12.81 -10.04 -4.57
C ASP A 324 -12.79 -8.50 -4.55
N ILE A 325 -11.71 -7.90 -5.07
CA ILE A 325 -11.55 -6.44 -5.12
C ILE A 325 -12.64 -5.75 -5.98
N LEU A 326 -13.30 -6.48 -6.87
CA LEU A 326 -14.40 -6.02 -7.71
C LEU A 326 -15.79 -6.36 -7.15
N GLY A 327 -15.88 -6.90 -5.92
CA GLY A 327 -17.14 -7.32 -5.31
C GLY A 327 -17.72 -8.62 -5.88
N THR A 328 -16.91 -9.44 -6.57
CA THR A 328 -17.29 -10.79 -7.01
C THR A 328 -17.16 -11.78 -5.85
N PRO A 329 -18.20 -12.58 -5.54
CA PRO A 329 -18.14 -13.55 -4.44
C PRO A 329 -17.11 -14.67 -4.62
N ARG A 330 -16.54 -15.15 -3.51
CA ARG A 330 -15.58 -16.25 -3.37
C ARG A 330 -16.11 -17.38 -2.46
N PRO A 331 -15.79 -18.65 -2.75
CA PRO A 331 -15.46 -19.13 -4.09
C PRO A 331 -16.69 -18.99 -5.00
N PHE A 332 -16.49 -18.57 -6.24
CA PHE A 332 -17.59 -18.49 -7.19
C PHE A 332 -17.97 -19.89 -7.71
N ALA A 333 -19.28 -20.17 -7.86
CA ALA A 333 -19.79 -21.40 -8.49
C ALA A 333 -19.30 -22.75 -7.88
N GLY A 334 -18.88 -22.78 -6.61
CA GLY A 334 -18.46 -24.02 -5.93
C GLY A 334 -17.04 -24.49 -6.28
N THR A 335 -16.19 -23.59 -6.76
CA THR A 335 -14.77 -23.82 -6.96
C THR A 335 -13.96 -23.54 -5.68
N LEU A 336 -12.64 -23.48 -5.79
CA LEU A 336 -11.76 -22.86 -4.80
C LEU A 336 -11.56 -21.39 -5.20
N PRO A 337 -11.24 -20.48 -4.26
CA PRO A 337 -11.00 -19.09 -4.62
C PRO A 337 -9.72 -18.95 -5.44
N ASP A 338 -9.63 -17.88 -6.23
CA ASP A 338 -8.41 -17.53 -6.96
C ASP A 338 -7.31 -17.00 -6.02
N ILE A 339 -6.05 -17.25 -6.38
CA ILE A 339 -4.90 -16.58 -5.79
C ILE A 339 -4.83 -15.15 -6.35
N GLY A 340 -4.70 -14.16 -5.48
CA GLY A 340 -4.66 -12.73 -5.80
C GLY A 340 -5.98 -12.02 -5.48
N CYS A 341 -6.02 -10.71 -5.78
CA CYS A 341 -7.12 -9.83 -5.40
C CYS A 341 -8.36 -9.92 -6.30
N TYR A 342 -8.28 -10.63 -7.43
CA TYR A 342 -9.40 -10.85 -8.35
C TYR A 342 -9.96 -12.27 -8.20
N GLU A 343 -11.23 -12.46 -8.55
CA GLU A 343 -11.86 -13.76 -8.80
C GLU A 343 -12.27 -13.83 -10.28
N THR A 344 -11.78 -14.84 -11.00
CA THR A 344 -11.96 -14.96 -12.45
C THR A 344 -13.17 -15.83 -12.77
N TYR A 345 -14.03 -15.31 -13.65
CA TYR A 345 -15.10 -16.11 -14.24
C TYR A 345 -14.55 -16.96 -15.40
N VAL A 346 -14.62 -18.27 -15.27
CA VAL A 346 -14.45 -19.18 -16.41
C VAL A 346 -15.85 -19.47 -16.94
N GLU A 347 -16.23 -18.85 -18.06
CA GLU A 347 -17.48 -19.18 -18.78
C GLU A 347 -17.46 -20.58 -19.42
#